data_AF-Q4E251-F1
#
_entry.id   AF-Q4E251-F1
#
_cell.length_a   1.000
_cell.length_b   1.000
_cell.length_c   1.000
_cell.angle_alpha   90.00
_cell.angle_beta   90.00
_cell.angle_gamma   90.00
#
_symmetry.space_group_name_H-M   'P 1'
#
loop_
_entity.id
_entity.type
_entity.pdbx_description
1 polymer ?
#
loop_
_entity_poly.entity_id
_entity_poly.type
_entity_poly.pdbx_seq_one_letter_code
_entity_poly.pdbx_strand_id
1 'polypeptide(L)'
;MRIFRLIYVVVIVLALLLALIPQQEPFPRNLPERYLFSALKAKYGDSRNLDHSETRKLYNSLLTEIGEFIEQNKNRLDAKQQAVSCNALRWTARLYSRTRDGTYPLPILTDWVLQLRDGYVHGLRYFPNVLFRDLGDVVTGNFSFWRSILVIRQFSRCVFPSVNSTGCPSYQFLRQIRGKSDEDVLASCTKSNTIYDFL
;
A
#
# COMPACT_ATOMS: atom_id res chain seq x y z
N MET A 1 -33.05 15.27 -8.86
CA MET A 1 -32.22 16.30 -8.16
C MET A 1 -31.90 15.99 -6.70
N ARG A 2 -32.84 15.47 -5.87
CA ARG A 2 -32.55 15.15 -4.46
C ARG A 2 -31.39 14.17 -4.25
N ILE A 3 -31.33 13.10 -5.05
CA ILE A 3 -30.26 12.09 -4.98
C ILE A 3 -28.88 12.71 -5.29
N PHE A 4 -28.77 13.50 -6.36
CA PHE A 4 -27.53 14.20 -6.70
C PHE A 4 -27.05 15.14 -5.58
N ARG A 5 -27.97 15.90 -4.96
CA ARG A 5 -27.62 16.73 -3.80
C ARG A 5 -27.16 15.89 -2.61
N LEU A 6 -27.83 14.76 -2.34
CA LEU A 6 -27.46 13.84 -1.26
C LEU A 6 -26.06 13.25 -1.48
N ILE A 7 -25.75 12.79 -2.70
CA ILE A 7 -24.42 12.29 -3.07
C ILE A 7 -23.38 13.40 -2.89
N TYR A 8 -23.66 14.61 -3.37
CA TYR A 8 -22.75 15.74 -3.25
C TYR A 8 -22.45 16.11 -1.78
N VAL A 9 -23.49 16.17 -0.93
CA VAL A 9 -23.33 16.41 0.51
C VAL A 9 -22.52 15.28 1.16
N VAL A 10 -22.81 14.02 0.85
CA VAL A 10 -22.04 12.88 1.38
C VAL A 10 -20.58 12.96 0.95
N VAL A 11 -20.29 13.29 -0.31
CA VAL A 11 -18.91 13.46 -0.81
C VAL A 11 -18.19 14.60 -0.09
N ILE A 12 -18.85 15.75 0.12
CA ILE A 12 -18.26 16.88 0.86
C ILE A 12 -17.99 16.51 2.31
N VAL A 13 -18.95 15.87 2.98
CA VAL A 13 -18.78 15.44 4.38
C VAL A 13 -17.65 14.43 4.49
N LEU A 14 -17.57 13.47 3.56
CA LEU A 14 -16.48 12.50 3.52
C LEU A 14 -15.13 13.19 3.26
N ALA A 15 -15.07 14.16 2.35
CA ALA A 15 -13.87 14.92 2.06
C ALA A 15 -13.41 15.77 3.25
N LEU A 16 -14.33 16.44 3.95
CA LEU A 16 -14.07 17.19 5.17
C LEU A 16 -13.59 16.26 6.29
N LEU A 17 -14.26 15.13 6.49
CA LEU A 17 -13.81 14.11 7.44
C LEU A 17 -12.40 13.65 7.11
N LEU A 18 -12.10 13.38 5.83
CA LEU A 18 -10.76 12.97 5.40
C LEU A 18 -9.70 14.06 5.62
N ALA A 19 -10.04 15.32 5.40
CA ALA A 19 -9.15 16.46 5.60
C ALA A 19 -8.83 16.72 7.09
N LEU A 20 -9.78 16.44 8.00
CA LEU A 20 -9.63 16.68 9.43
C LEU A 20 -8.76 15.63 10.14
N ILE A 21 -8.58 14.44 9.55
CA ILE A 21 -7.86 13.38 10.27
C ILE A 21 -6.34 13.59 10.07
N PRO A 22 -5.55 13.78 11.14
CA PRO A 22 -4.13 14.10 11.04
C PRO A 22 -3.28 12.96 10.45
N GLN A 23 -2.41 13.35 9.51
CA GLN A 23 -1.30 12.64 8.83
C GLN A 23 -0.34 11.78 9.66
N GLN A 24 -0.68 11.18 10.81
CA GLN A 24 0.31 10.47 11.64
C GLN A 24 0.51 9.02 11.17
N GLU A 25 1.13 8.83 10.02
CA GLU A 25 1.88 7.59 9.82
C GLU A 25 3.38 7.85 9.91
N PRO A 26 4.13 7.02 10.67
CA PRO A 26 5.56 6.98 10.55
C PRO A 26 5.89 6.31 9.22
N PHE A 27 5.88 7.08 8.12
CA PHE A 27 6.67 6.68 6.96
C PHE A 27 8.11 6.55 7.45
N PRO A 28 8.87 5.50 7.07
CA PRO A 28 10.31 5.55 7.27
C PRO A 28 10.80 6.84 6.61
N ARG A 29 11.29 7.79 7.42
CA ARG A 29 11.57 9.17 6.97
C ARG A 29 12.41 9.17 5.69
N ASN A 30 13.32 8.20 5.60
CA ASN A 30 14.18 8.00 4.44
C ASN A 30 14.13 6.52 4.05
N LEU A 31 13.59 6.23 2.86
CA LEU A 31 13.91 4.98 2.18
C LEU A 31 15.41 5.00 1.85
N PRO A 32 16.09 3.84 1.86
CA PRO A 32 17.49 3.79 1.43
C PRO A 32 17.60 4.32 0.00
N GLU A 33 18.61 5.16 -0.25
CA GLU A 33 18.76 5.94 -1.49
C GLU A 33 18.64 5.09 -2.77
N ARG A 34 19.22 3.90 -2.76
CA ARG A 34 19.19 2.93 -3.86
C ARG A 34 17.80 2.41 -4.24
N TYR A 35 16.81 2.58 -3.36
CA TYR A 35 15.41 2.21 -3.60
C TYR A 35 14.50 3.43 -3.76
N LEU A 36 15.06 4.64 -3.88
CA LEU A 36 14.28 5.78 -4.34
C LEU A 36 13.87 5.55 -5.78
N PHE A 37 12.70 6.08 -6.16
CA PHE A 37 12.13 5.87 -7.49
C PHE A 37 13.08 6.36 -8.59
N SER A 38 13.82 7.45 -8.36
CA SER A 38 14.87 7.95 -9.25
C SER A 38 16.05 6.98 -9.39
N ALA A 39 16.51 6.37 -8.30
CA ALA A 39 17.58 5.40 -8.31
C ALA A 39 17.17 4.11 -9.05
N LEU A 40 15.92 3.67 -8.85
CA LEU A 40 15.37 2.53 -9.60
C LEU A 40 15.28 2.83 -11.09
N LYS A 41 14.83 4.03 -11.49
CA LYS A 41 14.83 4.47 -12.89
C LYS A 41 16.24 4.51 -13.48
N ALA A 42 17.22 4.99 -12.72
CA ALA A 42 18.62 5.01 -13.17
C ALA A 42 19.18 3.59 -13.36
N LYS A 43 18.81 2.65 -12.48
CA LYS A 43 19.30 1.26 -12.52
C LYS A 43 18.60 0.39 -13.56
N TYR A 44 17.28 0.49 -13.71
CA TYR A 44 16.49 -0.41 -14.56
C TYR A 44 15.78 0.29 -15.73
N GLY A 45 16.02 1.58 -15.95
CA GLY A 45 15.48 2.36 -17.07
C GLY A 45 14.15 3.07 -16.79
N ASP A 46 13.90 4.17 -17.50
CA ASP A 46 12.66 4.94 -17.35
C ASP A 46 11.52 4.56 -18.32
N SER A 47 11.78 3.63 -19.24
CA SER A 47 10.85 3.26 -20.30
C SER A 47 9.73 2.32 -19.82
N ARG A 48 8.54 2.46 -20.42
CA ARG A 48 7.40 1.55 -20.23
C ARG A 48 7.35 0.55 -21.38
N ASN A 49 8.33 -0.34 -21.42
CA ASN A 49 8.59 -1.25 -22.54
C ASN A 49 8.68 -2.73 -22.15
N LEU A 50 8.47 -3.05 -20.88
CA LEU A 50 8.47 -4.45 -20.43
C LEU A 50 7.11 -5.07 -20.68
N ASP A 51 7.06 -6.32 -21.11
CA ASP A 51 5.82 -7.07 -21.08
C ASP A 51 5.45 -7.49 -19.64
N HIS A 52 4.33 -8.21 -19.49
CA HIS A 52 3.84 -8.64 -18.19
C HIS A 52 4.81 -9.60 -17.49
N SER A 53 5.43 -10.51 -18.24
CA SER A 53 6.37 -11.51 -17.73
C SER A 53 7.68 -10.85 -17.30
N GLU A 54 8.21 -9.94 -18.12
CA GLU A 54 9.40 -9.15 -17.81
C GLU A 54 9.17 -8.22 -16.62
N THR A 55 8.01 -7.57 -16.55
CA THR A 55 7.61 -6.77 -15.40
C THR A 55 7.56 -7.61 -14.13
N ARG A 56 7.07 -8.85 -14.22
CA ARG A 56 7.04 -9.78 -13.10
C ARG A 56 8.43 -10.21 -12.67
N LYS A 57 9.31 -10.53 -13.62
CA LYS A 57 10.73 -10.84 -13.36
C LYS A 57 11.43 -9.67 -12.68
N LEU A 58 11.22 -8.44 -13.14
CA LEU A 58 11.74 -7.22 -12.51
C LEU A 58 11.24 -7.10 -11.06
N TYR A 59 9.93 -7.26 -10.84
CA TYR A 59 9.37 -7.20 -9.48
C TYR A 59 9.98 -8.26 -8.56
N ASN A 60 10.10 -9.50 -9.02
CA ASN A 60 10.68 -10.59 -8.24
C ASN A 60 12.18 -10.35 -7.96
N SER A 61 12.94 -9.83 -8.94
CA SER A 61 14.33 -9.42 -8.74
C SER A 61 14.45 -8.36 -7.65
N LEU A 62 13.59 -7.33 -7.66
CA LEU A 62 13.55 -6.31 -6.61
C LEU A 62 13.21 -6.90 -5.24
N LEU A 63 12.28 -7.85 -5.15
CA LEU A 63 11.95 -8.51 -3.88
C LEU A 63 13.13 -9.31 -3.32
N THR A 64 13.90 -9.99 -4.17
CA THR A 64 15.12 -10.70 -3.77
C THR A 64 16.15 -9.71 -3.23
N GLU A 65 16.44 -8.63 -3.94
CA GLU A 65 17.38 -7.60 -3.49
C GLU A 65 16.94 -6.92 -2.18
N ILE A 66 15.63 -6.71 -1.99
CA ILE A 66 15.08 -6.21 -0.73
C ILE A 66 15.27 -7.24 0.38
N GLY A 67 15.08 -8.53 0.11
CA GLY A 67 15.31 -9.60 1.09
C GLY A 67 16.76 -9.65 1.57
N GLU A 68 17.70 -9.57 0.63
CA GLU A 68 19.13 -9.49 0.95
C GLU A 68 19.47 -8.24 1.76
N PHE A 69 18.89 -7.08 1.41
CA PHE A 69 19.08 -5.85 2.16
C PHE A 69 18.60 -5.96 3.62
N ILE A 70 17.42 -6.53 3.83
CA ILE A 70 16.84 -6.67 5.16
C ILE A 70 17.68 -7.64 5.98
N GLU A 71 18.12 -8.77 5.42
CA GLU A 71 18.96 -9.72 6.14
C GLU A 71 20.33 -9.11 6.51
N GLN A 72 20.95 -8.35 5.60
CA GLN A 72 22.20 -7.62 5.87
C GLN A 72 22.07 -6.58 6.99
N ASN A 73 20.88 -6.01 7.19
CA ASN A 73 20.63 -4.96 8.18
C ASN A 73 19.87 -5.46 9.42
N LYS A 74 19.68 -6.78 9.55
CA LYS A 74 18.88 -7.41 10.60
C LYS A 74 19.36 -7.10 12.02
N ASN A 75 20.65 -6.88 12.21
CA ASN A 75 21.22 -6.57 13.52
C ASN A 75 21.27 -5.06 13.83
N ARG A 76 20.91 -4.19 12.86
CA ARG A 76 21.02 -2.73 12.99
C ARG A 76 19.69 -2.05 13.32
N LEU A 77 18.58 -2.68 12.97
CA LEU A 77 17.24 -2.14 13.11
C LEU A 77 16.42 -3.04 14.02
N ASP A 78 15.53 -2.47 14.82
CA ASP A 78 14.56 -3.29 15.55
C ASP A 78 13.57 -3.98 14.58
N ALA A 79 12.91 -5.06 15.03
CA ALA A 79 12.00 -5.84 14.18
C ALA A 79 10.87 -4.99 13.56
N LYS A 80 10.37 -3.99 14.31
CA LYS A 80 9.32 -3.09 13.86
C LYS A 80 9.82 -2.16 12.75
N GLN A 81 10.99 -1.57 12.89
CA GLN A 81 11.64 -0.71 11.91
C GLN A 81 11.98 -1.50 10.65
N GLN A 82 12.44 -2.75 10.79
CA GLN A 82 12.63 -3.64 9.64
C GLN A 82 11.31 -3.91 8.93
N ALA A 83 10.23 -4.22 9.67
CA ALA A 83 8.92 -4.51 9.10
C ALA A 83 8.33 -3.30 8.36
N VAL A 84 8.41 -2.11 8.96
CA VAL A 84 8.01 -0.83 8.37
C VAL A 84 8.80 -0.56 7.09
N SER A 85 10.13 -0.68 7.16
CA SER A 85 11.03 -0.43 6.02
C SER A 85 10.79 -1.42 4.90
N CYS A 86 10.70 -2.72 5.21
CA CYS A 86 10.45 -3.75 4.21
C CYS A 86 9.10 -3.57 3.51
N ASN A 87 8.05 -3.21 4.27
CA ASN A 87 6.75 -2.94 3.68
C ASN A 87 6.78 -1.72 2.73
N ALA A 88 7.50 -0.66 3.11
CA ALA A 88 7.68 0.52 2.26
C ALA A 88 8.51 0.20 1.00
N LEU A 89 9.60 -0.57 1.14
CA LEU A 89 10.43 -1.02 0.02
C LEU A 89 9.64 -1.88 -0.96
N ARG A 90 8.86 -2.85 -0.45
CA ARG A 90 7.98 -3.69 -1.27
C ARG A 90 6.99 -2.85 -2.07
N TRP A 91 6.40 -1.84 -1.44
CA TRP A 91 5.50 -0.92 -2.11
C TRP A 91 6.19 -0.19 -3.26
N THR A 92 7.36 0.41 -3.01
CA THR A 92 8.14 1.09 -4.04
C THR A 92 8.47 0.14 -5.18
N ALA A 93 8.93 -1.08 -4.88
CA ALA A 93 9.24 -2.09 -5.90
C ALA A 93 8.02 -2.42 -6.76
N ARG A 94 6.84 -2.60 -6.15
CA ARG A 94 5.59 -2.87 -6.87
C ARG A 94 5.16 -1.71 -7.74
N LEU A 95 5.20 -0.49 -7.20
CA LEU A 95 4.80 0.71 -7.94
C LEU A 95 5.75 0.92 -9.11
N TYR A 96 7.06 0.81 -8.88
CA TYR A 96 8.08 0.91 -9.90
C TYR A 96 7.87 -0.11 -11.02
N SER A 97 7.78 -1.39 -10.69
CA SER A 97 7.61 -2.44 -11.70
C SER A 97 6.36 -2.20 -12.56
N ARG A 98 5.23 -1.80 -11.96
CA ARG A 98 4.00 -1.48 -12.71
C ARG A 98 4.19 -0.34 -13.71
N THR A 99 4.98 0.68 -13.38
CA THR A 99 5.26 1.78 -14.31
C THR A 99 6.11 1.36 -15.51
N ARG A 100 6.65 0.13 -15.54
CA ARG A 100 7.42 -0.43 -16.66
C ARG A 100 6.58 -1.29 -17.61
N ASP A 101 5.39 -1.72 -17.20
CA ASP A 101 4.53 -2.64 -17.94
C ASP A 101 3.89 -1.96 -19.17
N GLY A 102 4.45 -2.22 -20.35
CA GLY A 102 3.97 -1.75 -21.65
C GLY A 102 2.95 -2.68 -22.33
N THR A 103 2.51 -3.75 -21.67
CA THR A 103 1.63 -4.78 -22.28
C THR A 103 0.28 -4.23 -22.75
N TYR A 104 -0.27 -3.26 -22.01
CA TYR A 104 -1.62 -2.77 -22.24
C TYR A 104 -1.64 -1.49 -23.11
N PRO A 105 -2.53 -1.42 -24.13
CA PRO A 105 -2.60 -0.27 -25.04
C PRO A 105 -3.06 1.02 -24.36
N LEU A 106 -3.84 0.90 -23.28
CA LEU A 106 -4.34 2.03 -22.49
C LEU A 106 -3.79 1.94 -21.05
N PRO A 107 -2.50 2.27 -20.84
CA PRO A 107 -1.82 2.07 -19.57
C PRO A 107 -2.50 2.77 -18.41
N ILE A 108 -3.06 3.97 -18.64
CA ILE A 108 -3.78 4.74 -17.64
C ILE A 108 -4.96 3.94 -17.08
N LEU A 109 -5.78 3.33 -17.95
CA LEU A 109 -6.96 2.56 -17.51
C LEU A 109 -6.54 1.32 -16.71
N THR A 110 -5.52 0.60 -17.17
CA THR A 110 -5.00 -0.56 -16.45
C THR A 110 -4.48 -0.16 -15.06
N ASP A 111 -3.73 0.94 -14.97
CA ASP A 111 -3.20 1.44 -13.71
C ASP A 111 -4.34 1.80 -12.74
N TRP A 112 -5.39 2.48 -13.21
CA TRP A 112 -6.59 2.77 -12.41
C TRP A 112 -7.29 1.51 -11.90
N VAL A 113 -7.47 0.50 -12.76
CA VAL A 113 -8.11 -0.77 -12.38
C VAL A 113 -7.27 -1.50 -11.33
N LEU A 114 -5.93 -1.53 -11.49
CA LEU A 114 -5.02 -2.13 -10.51
C LEU A 114 -5.02 -1.38 -9.17
N GLN A 115 -5.08 -0.06 -9.19
CA GLN A 115 -5.16 0.79 -8.00
C GLN A 115 -6.50 0.60 -7.26
N LEU A 116 -7.62 0.52 -7.99
CA LEU A 116 -8.94 0.21 -7.43
C LEU A 116 -8.97 -1.20 -6.82
N ARG A 117 -8.40 -2.19 -7.51
CA ARG A 117 -8.25 -3.55 -6.99
C ARG A 117 -7.48 -3.54 -5.67
N ASP A 118 -6.32 -2.87 -5.64
CA ASP A 118 -5.51 -2.77 -4.43
C ASP A 118 -6.27 -2.07 -3.30
N GLY A 119 -7.01 -0.99 -3.59
CA GLY A 119 -7.87 -0.30 -2.63
C GLY A 119 -8.98 -1.19 -2.09
N TYR A 120 -9.60 -2.01 -2.94
CA TYR A 120 -10.58 -2.97 -2.48
C TYR A 120 -9.96 -4.05 -1.59
N VAL A 121 -8.90 -4.72 -2.08
CA VAL A 121 -8.24 -5.85 -1.41
C VAL A 121 -7.58 -5.43 -0.09
N HIS A 122 -7.02 -4.23 -0.03
CA HIS A 122 -6.28 -3.71 1.13
C HIS A 122 -7.04 -2.61 1.88
N GLY A 123 -8.32 -2.39 1.59
CA GLY A 123 -9.13 -1.37 2.24
C GLY A 123 -10.58 -1.84 2.36
N LEU A 124 -11.41 -1.54 1.36
CA LEU A 124 -12.86 -1.71 1.41
C LEU A 124 -13.33 -3.11 1.84
N ARG A 125 -12.61 -4.17 1.47
CA ARG A 125 -12.92 -5.54 1.90
C ARG A 125 -13.02 -5.69 3.42
N TYR A 126 -12.26 -4.91 4.19
CA TYR A 126 -12.24 -4.95 5.65
C TYR A 126 -13.21 -3.95 6.29
N PHE A 127 -13.76 -3.02 5.51
CA PHE A 127 -14.57 -1.93 6.01
C PHE A 127 -15.80 -2.40 6.79
N PRO A 128 -16.64 -3.35 6.30
CA PRO A 128 -17.83 -3.77 7.05
C PRO A 128 -17.49 -4.32 8.44
N ASN A 129 -16.53 -5.24 8.50
CA ASN A 129 -16.13 -5.88 9.76
C ASN A 129 -15.56 -4.88 10.77
N VAL A 130 -14.79 -3.92 10.28
CA VAL A 130 -14.19 -2.88 11.11
C VAL A 130 -15.24 -1.87 11.59
N LEU A 131 -16.17 -1.49 10.73
CA LEU A 131 -17.28 -0.60 11.08
C LEU A 131 -18.17 -1.22 12.17
N PHE A 132 -18.50 -2.51 12.07
CA PHE A 132 -19.27 -3.19 13.11
C PHE A 132 -18.55 -3.22 14.46
N ARG A 133 -17.21 -3.35 14.47
CA ARG A 133 -16.41 -3.27 15.70
C ARG A 133 -16.40 -1.87 16.29
N ASP A 134 -16.19 -0.85 15.46
CA ASP A 134 -16.20 0.54 15.93
C ASP A 134 -17.60 0.94 16.44
N LEU A 135 -18.69 0.47 15.81
CA LEU A 135 -20.06 0.64 16.33
C LEU A 135 -20.28 -0.09 17.65
N GLY A 136 -19.71 -1.29 17.82
CA GLY A 136 -19.72 -1.99 19.11
C GLY A 136 -19.02 -1.19 20.21
N ASP A 137 -17.87 -0.60 19.90
CA ASP A 137 -17.12 0.25 20.82
C ASP A 137 -17.94 1.50 21.23
N VAL A 138 -18.68 2.10 20.28
CA VAL A 138 -19.60 3.24 20.56
C VAL A 138 -20.69 2.86 21.57
N VAL A 139 -21.28 1.66 21.47
CA VAL A 139 -22.28 1.16 22.43
C VAL A 139 -21.69 1.02 23.84
N THR A 140 -20.39 0.71 23.94
CA THR A 140 -19.67 0.66 25.22
C THR A 140 -19.17 2.02 25.72
N GLY A 141 -19.52 3.11 25.03
CA GLY A 141 -19.16 4.48 25.40
C GLY A 141 -17.84 5.00 24.81
N ASN A 142 -17.14 4.18 24.02
CA ASN A 142 -15.93 4.61 23.32
C ASN A 142 -16.27 5.10 21.90
N PHE A 143 -16.40 6.41 21.72
CA PHE A 143 -16.77 7.05 20.45
C PHE A 143 -15.60 7.15 19.45
N SER A 144 -14.82 6.08 19.29
CA SER A 144 -13.67 6.04 18.40
C SER A 144 -13.97 5.25 17.13
N PHE A 145 -13.94 5.93 15.98
CA PHE A 145 -14.01 5.31 14.64
C PHE A 145 -12.63 5.14 14.00
N TRP A 146 -11.59 5.03 14.82
CA TRP A 146 -10.21 5.03 14.36
C TRP A 146 -9.92 3.95 13.33
N ARG A 147 -10.46 2.73 13.50
CA ARG A 147 -10.18 1.62 12.58
C ARG A 147 -10.86 1.84 11.24
N SER A 148 -12.11 2.30 11.23
CA SER A 148 -12.85 2.65 10.01
C SER A 148 -12.14 3.76 9.24
N ILE A 149 -11.68 4.78 9.96
CA ILE A 149 -10.84 5.85 9.42
C ILE A 149 -9.56 5.30 8.80
N LEU A 150 -8.86 4.38 9.48
CA LEU A 150 -7.63 3.75 8.97
C LEU A 150 -7.90 2.96 7.67
N VAL A 151 -9.04 2.27 7.57
CA VAL A 151 -9.45 1.57 6.35
C VAL A 151 -9.71 2.54 5.20
N ILE A 152 -10.44 3.64 5.43
CA ILE A 152 -10.74 4.63 4.39
C ILE A 152 -9.44 5.30 3.90
N ARG A 153 -8.53 5.62 4.83
CA ARG A 153 -7.20 6.14 4.50
C ARG A 153 -6.40 5.16 3.66
N GLN A 154 -6.41 3.90 4.06
CA GLN A 154 -5.71 2.86 3.32
C GLN A 154 -6.27 2.75 1.89
N PHE A 155 -7.59 2.74 1.75
CA PHE A 155 -8.25 2.77 0.44
C PHE A 155 -7.78 3.96 -0.39
N SER A 156 -7.83 5.17 0.17
CA SER A 156 -7.40 6.39 -0.53
C SER A 156 -5.95 6.31 -1.00
N ARG A 157 -5.03 5.78 -0.18
CA ARG A 157 -3.62 5.64 -0.56
C ARG A 157 -3.37 4.59 -1.62
N CYS A 158 -4.16 3.52 -1.64
CA CYS A 158 -4.09 2.51 -2.69
C CYS A 158 -4.61 3.04 -4.03
N VAL A 159 -5.69 3.83 -4.00
CA VAL A 159 -6.31 4.42 -5.20
C VAL A 159 -5.52 5.61 -5.73
N PHE A 160 -4.93 6.42 -4.84
CA PHE A 160 -4.13 7.59 -5.20
C PHE A 160 -2.69 7.41 -4.68
N PRO A 161 -1.91 6.51 -5.31
CA PRO A 161 -0.57 6.21 -4.84
C PRO A 161 0.36 7.41 -4.99
N SER A 162 1.16 7.66 -3.95
CA SER A 162 2.29 8.60 -4.02
C SER A 162 3.60 7.85 -3.89
N VAL A 163 4.58 8.24 -4.72
CA VAL A 163 5.94 7.66 -4.75
C VAL A 163 6.68 7.79 -3.42
N ASN A 164 6.33 8.79 -2.60
CA ASN A 164 6.96 9.09 -1.32
C ASN A 164 6.00 8.86 -0.14
N SER A 165 5.09 7.88 -0.26
CA SER A 165 4.09 7.61 0.78
C SER A 165 4.21 6.22 1.37
N THR A 166 3.68 6.09 2.59
CA THR A 166 3.42 4.81 3.25
C THR A 166 2.61 3.92 2.31
N GLY A 167 3.22 2.80 1.93
CA GLY A 167 2.72 1.98 0.85
C GLY A 167 1.32 1.42 1.02
N CYS A 168 0.82 0.77 -0.03
CA CYS A 168 -0.42 0.01 0.02
C CYS A 168 -0.15 -1.51 -0.02
N PRO A 169 -0.49 -2.26 1.06
CA PRO A 169 -1.04 -1.81 2.34
C PRO A 169 0.00 -1.11 3.23
N SER A 170 -0.44 -0.23 4.13
CA SER A 170 0.46 0.41 5.10
C SER A 170 0.79 -0.56 6.23
N TYR A 171 1.93 -0.33 6.90
CA TYR A 171 2.32 -1.15 8.05
C TYR A 171 1.27 -1.08 9.17
N GLN A 172 0.71 0.11 9.45
CA GLN A 172 -0.35 0.27 10.44
C GLN A 172 -1.59 -0.53 10.06
N PHE A 173 -1.99 -0.52 8.78
CA PHE A 173 -3.11 -1.33 8.31
C PHE A 173 -2.84 -2.83 8.52
N LEU A 174 -1.63 -3.30 8.20
CA LEU A 174 -1.25 -4.70 8.42
C LEU A 174 -1.32 -5.10 9.90
N ARG A 175 -0.82 -4.26 10.82
CA ARG A 175 -0.85 -4.55 12.26
C ARG A 175 -2.26 -4.41 12.86
N GLN A 176 -2.91 -3.28 12.64
CA GLN A 176 -4.11 -2.90 13.38
C GLN A 176 -5.40 -3.45 12.77
N ILE A 177 -5.47 -3.60 11.45
CA ILE A 177 -6.66 -4.12 10.76
C ILE A 177 -6.52 -5.60 10.44
N ARG A 178 -5.36 -6.02 9.94
CA ARG A 178 -5.12 -7.43 9.59
C ARG A 178 -4.56 -8.27 10.73
N GLY A 179 -4.16 -7.68 11.86
CA GLY A 179 -3.65 -8.40 13.02
C GLY A 179 -2.33 -9.13 12.77
N LYS A 180 -1.58 -8.77 11.73
CA LYS A 180 -0.27 -9.38 11.46
C LYS A 180 0.73 -9.00 12.55
N SER A 181 1.66 -9.87 12.91
CA SER A 181 2.83 -9.52 13.73
C SER A 181 3.93 -8.80 12.93
N ASP A 182 4.98 -8.33 13.59
CA ASP A 182 6.13 -7.74 12.89
C ASP A 182 6.89 -8.80 12.08
N GLU A 183 6.99 -10.01 12.64
CA GLU A 183 7.54 -11.21 12.01
C GLU A 183 6.69 -11.65 10.80
N ASP A 184 5.36 -11.59 10.88
CA ASP A 184 4.47 -11.90 9.75
C ASP A 184 4.65 -10.91 8.59
N VAL A 185 4.88 -9.64 8.91
CA VAL A 185 5.15 -8.60 7.91
C VAL A 185 6.51 -8.88 7.26
N LEU A 186 7.56 -9.13 8.05
CA LEU A 186 8.89 -9.45 7.55
C LEU A 186 8.92 -10.72 6.70
N ALA A 187 8.28 -11.80 7.16
CA ALA A 187 8.25 -13.07 6.47
C ALA A 187 7.49 -13.03 5.14
N SER A 188 6.58 -12.06 4.98
CA SER A 188 5.75 -11.93 3.78
C SER A 188 6.15 -10.77 2.86
N CYS A 189 6.93 -9.80 3.32
CA CYS A 189 7.22 -8.59 2.55
C CYS A 189 8.09 -8.84 1.31
N THR A 190 8.97 -9.84 1.34
CA THR A 190 9.88 -10.23 0.25
C THR A 190 9.37 -11.42 -0.56
N LYS A 191 8.16 -11.91 -0.28
CA LYS A 191 7.57 -13.05 -0.99
C LYS A 191 6.54 -12.59 -2.01
N SER A 192 6.72 -13.06 -3.24
CA SER A 192 5.71 -13.00 -4.28
C SER A 192 4.70 -14.13 -4.13
N ASN A 193 3.58 -14.05 -4.85
CA ASN A 193 2.65 -15.17 -4.92
C ASN A 193 3.08 -16.11 -6.06
N THR A 194 3.45 -17.33 -5.70
CA THR A 194 4.00 -18.36 -6.59
C THR A 194 3.08 -18.71 -7.76
N ILE A 195 1.77 -18.56 -7.62
CA ILE A 195 0.80 -18.78 -8.70
C ILE A 195 1.07 -17.88 -9.90
N TYR A 196 1.57 -16.66 -9.64
CA TYR A 196 1.88 -15.69 -10.68
C TYR A 196 3.37 -15.61 -11.00
N ASP A 197 4.20 -16.52 -10.48
CA ASP A 197 5.63 -16.58 -10.81
C ASP A 197 5.91 -17.44 -12.05
N PHE A 198 4.93 -18.24 -12.48
CA PHE A 198 4.99 -19.10 -13.67
C PHE A 198 4.18 -18.58 -14.86
N LEU A 199 3.53 -17.42 -14.72
CA LEU A 199 2.80 -16.72 -15.77
C LEU A 199 3.68 -15.61 -16.34
#